data_AF-A0A1D2S3V5-F1
#
_entry.id   AF-A0A1D2S3V5-F1
#
_cell.length_a   1.000
_cell.length_b   1.000
_cell.length_c   1.000
_cell.angle_alpha   90.00
_cell.angle_beta   90.00
_cell.angle_gamma   90.00
#
_symmetry.space_group_name_H-M   'P 1'
#
loop_
_entity.id
_entity.type
_entity.pdbx_description
1 polymer ?
#
loop_
_entity_poly.entity_id
_entity_poly.type
_entity_poly.pdbx_seq_one_letter_code
_entity_poly.pdbx_strand_id
1 'polypeptide(L)'
;MVAAAMLGVACDAAFAQAQSTSPLAATRSLPSRGGSGTLERAFWACDHAATRRGLDSGEAMACGVVSESLKNARFGGDLDAMLDWWRENRAAEYRVLDAAGRGRARR
;
A
#
# COMPACT_ATOMS: atom_id res chain seq x y z
N MET A 1 -36.73 28.42 46.13
CA MET A 1 -36.97 29.05 44.81
C MET A 1 -35.66 29.06 44.05
N VAL A 2 -35.51 28.23 43.01
CA VAL A 2 -34.53 28.44 41.95
C VAL A 2 -35.23 28.10 40.64
N ALA A 3 -35.47 29.14 39.83
CA ALA A 3 -36.12 29.03 38.54
C ALA A 3 -35.10 28.51 37.51
N ALA A 4 -35.42 27.40 36.85
CA ALA A 4 -34.65 26.90 35.71
C ALA A 4 -35.42 27.25 34.42
N ALA A 5 -34.90 28.25 33.72
CA ALA A 5 -35.33 28.78 32.43
C ALA A 5 -34.03 29.23 31.76
N MET A 6 -33.72 29.03 30.48
CA MET A 6 -34.42 28.54 29.30
C MET A 6 -33.35 28.37 28.18
N LEU A 7 -33.78 27.77 27.06
CA LEU A 7 -33.39 28.07 25.67
C LEU A 7 -32.08 27.48 25.11
N GLY A 8 -32.29 26.67 24.06
CA GLY A 8 -31.27 25.99 23.28
C GLY A 8 -30.43 26.89 22.39
N VAL A 9 -29.35 26.29 21.89
CA VAL A 9 -28.51 26.83 20.83
C VAL A 9 -28.49 25.80 19.71
N ALA A 10 -28.90 26.25 18.54
CA ALA A 10 -29.04 25.48 17.32
C ALA A 10 -27.68 25.14 16.68
N CYS A 11 -27.70 24.06 15.89
CA CYS A 11 -26.61 23.57 15.07
C CYS A 11 -26.06 24.63 14.10
N ASP A 12 -24.77 24.89 14.16
CA ASP A 12 -23.98 25.41 13.02
C ASP A 12 -22.74 24.54 12.84
N ALA A 13 -22.93 23.35 12.25
CA ALA A 13 -21.84 22.55 11.75
C ALA A 13 -21.43 23.10 10.37
N ALA A 14 -20.63 24.17 10.36
CA ALA A 14 -19.90 24.60 9.18
C ALA A 14 -18.78 23.60 8.88
N PHE A 15 -19.15 22.45 8.31
CA PHE A 15 -18.19 21.50 7.75
C PHE A 15 -17.65 22.11 6.45
N ALA A 16 -16.56 22.86 6.57
CA ALA A 16 -15.75 23.23 5.42
C ALA A 16 -15.24 21.95 4.76
N GLN A 17 -15.88 21.53 3.67
CA GLN A 17 -15.41 20.45 2.82
C GLN A 17 -14.13 20.91 2.11
N ALA A 18 -12.98 20.73 2.76
CA ALA A 18 -11.69 20.76 2.10
C ALA A 18 -11.62 19.55 1.16
N GLN A 19 -11.87 19.86 -0.10
CA GLN A 19 -11.97 18.94 -1.22
C GLN A 19 -10.62 18.26 -1.43
N SER A 20 -10.67 16.93 -1.39
CA SER A 20 -9.56 15.99 -1.46
C SER A 20 -8.71 16.14 -2.72
N THR A 21 -7.54 16.76 -2.60
CA THR A 21 -6.41 16.46 -3.47
C THR A 21 -5.59 15.35 -2.83
N SER A 22 -6.09 14.13 -2.97
CA SER A 22 -5.34 12.93 -2.64
C SER A 22 -4.21 12.75 -3.67
N PRO A 23 -2.92 12.64 -3.30
CA PRO A 23 -1.81 12.48 -4.24
C PRO A 23 -1.74 11.07 -4.86
N LEU A 24 -2.85 10.33 -4.87
CA LEU A 24 -2.96 8.96 -5.41
C LEU A 24 -3.11 8.91 -6.95
N ALA A 25 -2.88 10.01 -7.66
CA ALA A 25 -2.86 10.03 -9.12
C ALA A 25 -1.56 9.47 -9.73
N ALA A 26 -0.60 9.03 -8.92
CA ALA A 26 0.68 8.48 -9.39
C ALA A 26 0.79 6.95 -9.28
N THR A 27 -0.32 6.22 -9.12
CA THR A 27 -0.32 4.76 -9.28
C THR A 27 -0.36 4.44 -10.77
N ARG A 28 0.73 4.74 -11.46
CA ARG A 28 0.99 4.38 -12.85
C ARG A 28 0.74 2.88 -13.00
N SER A 29 -0.27 2.52 -13.79
CA SER A 29 -0.61 1.15 -14.14
C SER A 29 0.60 0.42 -14.72
N LEU A 30 1.33 -0.28 -13.85
CA LEU A 30 2.18 -1.39 -14.27
C LEU A 30 1.28 -2.56 -14.65
N PRO A 31 1.46 -3.18 -15.83
CA PRO A 31 0.67 -4.33 -16.24
C PRO A 31 0.96 -5.51 -15.30
N SER A 32 -0.04 -5.91 -14.53
CA SER A 32 0.00 -7.14 -13.72
C SER A 32 -0.87 -8.17 -14.40
N ARG A 33 -0.27 -9.27 -14.85
CA ARG A 33 -0.93 -10.35 -15.57
C ARG A 33 -1.44 -11.37 -14.55
N GLY A 34 -2.58 -11.09 -13.91
CA GLY A 34 -3.27 -12.01 -12.99
C GLY A 34 -3.92 -11.29 -11.80
N GLY A 35 -5.18 -11.61 -11.49
CA GLY A 35 -5.90 -11.05 -10.34
C GLY A 35 -5.13 -11.28 -9.04
N SER A 36 -4.99 -10.23 -8.23
CA SER A 36 -4.00 -9.96 -7.15
C SER A 36 -3.01 -8.83 -7.49
N GLY A 37 -3.05 -8.28 -8.70
CA GLY A 37 -2.06 -7.33 -9.19
C GLY A 37 -1.81 -6.04 -8.40
N THR A 38 -2.71 -5.60 -7.52
CA THR A 38 -2.39 -4.48 -6.60
C THR A 38 -1.50 -4.93 -5.45
N LEU A 39 -1.81 -6.10 -4.88
CA LEU A 39 -1.17 -6.61 -3.69
C LEU A 39 0.18 -7.27 -4.02
N GLU A 40 0.27 -7.95 -5.16
CA GLU A 40 1.53 -8.46 -5.70
C GLU A 40 2.51 -7.33 -6.04
N ARG A 41 2.05 -6.25 -6.68
CA ARG A 41 2.91 -5.08 -6.96
C ARG A 41 3.41 -4.43 -5.67
N ALA A 42 2.56 -4.32 -4.66
CA ALA A 42 2.95 -3.80 -3.34
C ALA A 42 3.99 -4.71 -2.67
N PHE A 43 3.79 -6.03 -2.74
CA PHE A 43 4.73 -7.01 -2.23
C PHE A 43 6.09 -6.87 -2.89
N TRP A 44 6.14 -6.80 -4.23
CA TRP A 44 7.41 -6.66 -4.93
C TRP A 44 8.14 -5.35 -4.63
N ALA A 45 7.40 -4.25 -4.45
CA ALA A 45 8.00 -2.98 -4.02
C ALA A 45 8.62 -3.09 -2.62
N CYS A 46 7.92 -3.75 -1.68
CA CYS A 46 8.38 -4.01 -0.32
C CYS A 46 9.63 -4.91 -0.28
N ASP A 47 9.56 -6.06 -0.95
CA ASP A 47 10.65 -7.04 -1.02
C ASP A 47 11.92 -6.44 -1.65
N HIS A 48 11.75 -5.66 -2.72
CA HIS A 48 12.85 -4.95 -3.34
C HIS A 48 13.45 -3.87 -2.42
N ALA A 49 12.62 -3.08 -1.74
CA ALA A 49 13.09 -2.06 -0.80
C ALA A 49 13.88 -2.71 0.37
N ALA A 50 13.35 -3.78 0.96
CA ALA A 50 14.02 -4.54 2.00
C ALA A 50 15.39 -5.04 1.55
N THR A 51 15.49 -5.57 0.34
CA THR A 51 16.77 -6.05 -0.22
C THR A 51 17.76 -4.91 -0.50
N ARG A 52 17.29 -3.75 -0.99
CA ARG A 52 18.18 -2.70 -1.52
C ARG A 52 18.66 -1.71 -0.48
N ARG A 53 17.80 -1.32 0.46
CA ARG A 53 18.08 -0.24 1.42
C ARG A 53 17.74 -0.61 2.86
N GLY A 54 17.21 -1.81 3.10
CA GLY A 54 16.55 -2.16 4.36
C GLY A 54 15.20 -1.44 4.50
N LEU A 55 14.48 -1.74 5.58
CA LEU A 55 13.23 -1.07 5.93
C LEU A 55 13.36 -0.48 7.33
N ASP A 56 12.80 0.72 7.54
CA ASP A 56 12.56 1.18 8.91
C ASP A 56 11.41 0.37 9.57
N SER A 57 11.18 0.58 10.86
CA SER A 57 10.18 -0.18 11.61
C SER A 57 8.75 -0.01 11.08
N GLY A 58 8.38 1.19 10.61
CA GLY A 58 7.06 1.46 10.05
C GLY A 58 6.88 0.79 8.70
N GLU A 59 7.90 0.89 7.84
CA GLU A 59 7.93 0.22 6.55
C GLU A 59 7.89 -1.31 6.70
N ALA A 60 8.65 -1.87 7.64
CA ALA A 60 8.67 -3.30 7.92
C ALA A 60 7.28 -3.82 8.36
N MET A 61 6.58 -3.08 9.22
CA MET A 61 5.21 -3.44 9.62
C MET A 61 4.24 -3.41 8.44
N ALA A 62 4.26 -2.34 7.64
CA ALA A 62 3.40 -2.23 6.47
C ALA A 62 3.68 -3.35 5.44
N CYS A 63 4.95 -3.63 5.17
CA CYS A 63 5.37 -4.69 4.25
C CYS A 63 5.07 -6.10 4.78
N GLY A 64 5.06 -6.29 6.10
CA GLY A 64 4.59 -7.52 6.74
C GLY A 64 3.11 -7.77 6.47
N VAL A 65 2.25 -6.75 6.63
CA VAL A 65 0.81 -6.85 6.32
C VAL A 65 0.57 -7.20 4.85
N VAL A 66 1.33 -6.57 3.93
CA VAL A 66 1.24 -6.88 2.49
C VAL A 66 1.64 -8.33 2.20
N SER A 67 2.76 -8.80 2.77
CA SER A 67 3.24 -10.17 2.58
C SER A 67 2.23 -11.20 3.08
N GLU A 68 1.67 -11.00 4.28
CA GLU A 68 0.66 -11.91 4.86
C GLU A 68 -0.64 -11.89 4.05
N SER A 69 -1.06 -10.71 3.59
CA SER A 69 -2.25 -10.60 2.73
C SER A 69 -2.04 -11.31 1.39
N LEU A 70 -0.81 -11.30 0.84
CA LEU A 70 -0.50 -11.96 -0.44
C LEU A 70 -0.52 -13.47 -0.26
N LYS A 71 0.13 -13.94 0.80
CA LYS A 71 0.13 -15.36 1.18
C LYS A 71 -1.29 -15.89 1.27
N ASN A 72 -2.16 -15.21 2.01
CA ASN A 72 -3.54 -15.63 2.19
C ASN A 72 -4.37 -15.54 0.90
N ALA A 73 -4.29 -14.42 0.17
CA ALA A 73 -5.14 -14.18 -0.98
C ALA A 73 -4.75 -15.00 -2.22
N ARG A 74 -3.46 -15.25 -2.45
CA ARG A 74 -2.96 -15.90 -3.67
C ARG A 74 -2.57 -17.36 -3.45
N PHE A 75 -2.05 -17.68 -2.28
CA PHE A 75 -1.50 -19.01 -1.96
C PHE A 75 -2.35 -19.77 -0.94
N GLY A 76 -3.51 -19.23 -0.55
CA GLY A 76 -4.38 -19.87 0.44
C GLY A 76 -3.72 -20.03 1.82
N GLY A 77 -2.74 -19.18 2.13
CA GLY A 77 -1.97 -19.26 3.38
C GLY A 77 -0.72 -20.12 3.30
N ASP A 78 -0.49 -20.82 2.18
CA ASP A 78 0.69 -21.67 1.98
C ASP A 78 1.95 -20.81 1.78
N LEU A 79 2.82 -20.82 2.80
CA LEU A 79 4.08 -20.09 2.76
C LEU A 79 5.08 -20.73 1.80
N ASP A 80 5.15 -22.05 1.72
CA ASP A 80 6.12 -22.74 0.88
C ASP A 80 5.82 -22.48 -0.59
N ALA A 81 4.54 -22.57 -0.99
CA ALA A 81 4.11 -22.19 -2.32
C ALA A 81 4.43 -20.71 -2.66
N MET A 82 4.27 -19.80 -1.70
CA MET A 82 4.64 -18.40 -1.87
C MET A 82 6.16 -18.23 -2.04
N LEU A 83 6.97 -18.94 -1.25
CA LEU A 83 8.43 -18.87 -1.32
C LEU A 83 8.96 -19.47 -2.62
N ASP A 84 8.35 -20.54 -3.13
CA ASP A 84 8.71 -21.16 -4.40
C ASP A 84 8.46 -20.19 -5.55
N TRP A 85 7.25 -19.63 -5.61
CA TRP A 85 6.91 -18.57 -6.55
C TRP A 85 7.86 -17.37 -6.43
N TRP A 86 8.17 -16.92 -5.22
CA TRP A 86 9.07 -15.80 -5.00
C TRP A 86 10.45 -16.06 -5.61
N ARG A 87 11.04 -17.24 -5.37
CA ARG A 87 12.37 -17.60 -5.91
C ARG A 87 12.40 -17.59 -7.43
N GLU A 88 11.33 -18.09 -8.07
CA GLU A 88 11.21 -18.13 -9.52
C GLU A 88 11.07 -16.75 -10.17
N ASN A 89 10.40 -15.81 -9.49
CA ASN A 89 9.96 -14.54 -10.08
C ASN A 89 10.84 -13.35 -9.69
N ARG A 90 11.50 -13.39 -8.53
CA ARG A 90 12.22 -12.25 -7.93
C ARG A 90 13.19 -11.56 -8.89
N ALA A 91 13.99 -12.33 -9.62
CA ALA A 91 15.00 -11.78 -10.53
C ALA A 91 14.38 -11.01 -11.72
N ALA A 92 13.21 -11.42 -12.20
CA ALA A 92 12.50 -10.70 -13.24
C ALA A 92 11.88 -9.42 -12.68
N GLU A 93 11.20 -9.51 -11.54
CA GLU A 93 10.50 -8.39 -10.92
C GLU A 93 11.45 -7.29 -10.45
N TYR A 94 12.61 -7.65 -9.90
CA TYR A 94 13.62 -6.67 -9.51
C TYR A 94 14.17 -5.89 -10.71
N ARG A 95 14.38 -6.56 -11.85
CA ARG A 95 14.83 -5.87 -13.07
C ARG A 95 13.79 -4.86 -13.55
N VAL A 96 12.50 -5.19 -13.45
CA VAL A 96 11.41 -4.27 -13.80
C VAL A 96 11.41 -3.06 -12.86
N LEU A 97 11.52 -3.28 -11.55
CA LEU A 97 11.54 -2.20 -10.55
C LEU A 97 12.76 -1.29 -10.66
N ASP A 98 13.94 -1.87 -10.87
CA ASP A 98 15.19 -1.12 -11.10
C ASP A 98 15.09 -0.25 -12.36
N ALA A 99 14.53 -0.79 -13.45
CA ALA A 99 14.31 -0.02 -14.68
C ALA A 99 13.31 1.12 -14.46
N ALA A 100 12.23 0.88 -13.72
CA ALA A 100 11.24 1.91 -13.37
C ALA A 100 11.86 3.02 -12.50
N GLY A 101 12.70 2.68 -11.52
CA GLY A 101 13.42 3.64 -10.67
C GLY A 101 14.33 4.56 -11.47
N ARG A 102 15.12 3.99 -12.41
CA ARG A 102 15.97 4.78 -13.31
C ARG A 102 15.19 5.75 -14.20
N GLY A 103 14.01 5.33 -14.67
CA GLY A 103 13.14 6.17 -15.49
C GLY A 103 12.53 7.36 -14.72
N ARG A 104 12.33 7.21 -13.40
CA ARG A 104 11.84 8.29 -12.53
C ARG A 104 12.93 9.32 -12.22
N ALA A 105 14.17 8.90 -12.02
CA ALA A 105 15.30 9.80 -11.73
C ALA A 105 15.75 10.67 -12.92
N ARG A 106 15.34 10.31 -14.14
CA ARG A 106 15.68 11.03 -15.39
C ARG A 106 14.68 12.11 -15.80
N ARG A 107 13.55 12.21 -15.08
CA ARG A 107 12.49 13.20 -15.33
C ARG A 107 12.61 14.30 -14.30
#